data_AF-A0A3B9ZNI4-F1
#
_entry.id   AF-A0A3B9ZNI4-F1
#
_cell.length_a   1.000
_cell.length_b   1.000
_cell.length_c   1.000
_cell.angle_alpha   90.00
_cell.angle_beta   90.00
_cell.angle_gamma   90.00
#
_symmetry.space_group_name_H-M   'P 1'
#
loop_
_entity.id
_entity.type
_entity.pdbx_description
1 polymer ?
#
loop_
_entity_poly.entity_id
_entity_poly.type
_entity_poly.pdbx_seq_one_letter_code
_entity_poly.pdbx_strand_id
1 'polypeptide(L)'
;MKNTDLLKYGIDTNVEVIHNPTYEELFQAEVDPKNEGFEKGILTNTGAVAVDTGVFTGRSPKDRYIVKDATSDEHIWWDGNINKPVSTDIWNHCKGLTIQQLNSAKKLYVVDAYCGTNEDTRMKIRVICEVAWQAHFVTNMFIRPSHFELANFGEPDFVIFNGSKATNPQWKEQGLNSEVFVMFNLTEKIQIIGGTWYGGEMKKGMFAMQNYYMPLRGIASMHCSANVGKDGDVAVFFGLSGTGKTTLSADPKRYLIGDDEHGWDDNGVFNYEGGCYAKVIDLSKENEPD
;
A
#
# COMPACT_ATOMS: atom_id res chain seq x y z
N MET A 1 -23.74 -3.40 -6.85
CA MET A 1 -23.31 -2.28 -7.73
C MET A 1 -23.27 -0.90 -7.04
N LYS A 2 -23.49 -0.76 -5.72
CA LYS A 2 -23.47 0.56 -5.06
C LYS A 2 -22.08 1.06 -4.61
N ASN A 3 -21.04 0.23 -4.66
CA ASN A 3 -19.78 0.52 -3.96
C ASN A 3 -18.66 1.13 -4.81
N THR A 4 -18.85 1.42 -6.09
CA THR A 4 -17.78 1.88 -6.99
C THR A 4 -18.02 3.27 -7.57
N ASP A 5 -18.87 4.09 -6.95
CA ASP A 5 -18.99 5.49 -7.37
C ASP A 5 -17.70 6.25 -7.04
N LEU A 6 -16.93 6.56 -8.10
CA LEU A 6 -15.67 7.28 -8.01
C LEU A 6 -15.84 8.79 -8.26
N LEU A 7 -17.06 9.27 -8.60
CA LEU A 7 -17.31 10.69 -8.84
C LEU A 7 -17.05 11.55 -7.61
N LYS A 8 -17.31 11.00 -6.42
CA LYS A 8 -16.97 11.65 -5.14
C LYS A 8 -15.48 11.94 -4.97
N TYR A 9 -14.63 11.23 -5.73
CA TYR A 9 -13.19 11.45 -5.77
C TYR A 9 -12.75 12.34 -6.94
N GLY A 10 -13.67 12.79 -7.80
CA GLY A 10 -13.36 13.52 -9.03
C GLY A 10 -12.94 12.63 -10.20
N ILE A 11 -13.13 11.31 -10.09
CA ILE A 11 -12.82 10.34 -11.15
C ILE A 11 -14.10 10.05 -11.94
N ASP A 12 -14.05 10.20 -13.26
CA ASP A 12 -15.21 10.10 -14.16
C ASP A 12 -15.72 8.66 -14.30
N THR A 13 -17.04 8.52 -14.45
CA THR A 13 -17.77 7.26 -14.67
C THR A 13 -17.59 6.64 -16.05
N ASN A 14 -16.98 7.35 -17.00
CA ASN A 14 -16.77 6.85 -18.36
C ASN A 14 -15.64 5.81 -18.47
N VAL A 15 -14.87 5.60 -17.40
CA VAL A 15 -13.78 4.62 -17.35
C VAL A 15 -14.31 3.25 -16.94
N GLU A 16 -13.84 2.18 -17.60
CA GLU A 16 -14.18 0.81 -17.21
C GLU A 16 -13.61 0.52 -15.81
N VAL A 17 -14.45 0.16 -14.85
CA VAL A 17 -14.02 -0.15 -13.47
C VAL A 17 -14.06 -1.66 -13.23
N ILE A 18 -12.90 -2.23 -12.90
CA ILE A 18 -12.76 -3.61 -12.42
C ILE A 18 -12.63 -3.58 -10.90
N HIS A 19 -13.65 -4.05 -10.19
CA HIS A 19 -13.73 -4.01 -8.73
C HIS A 19 -13.37 -5.37 -8.12
N ASN A 20 -12.39 -5.37 -7.21
CA ASN A 20 -11.84 -6.55 -6.54
C ASN A 20 -11.60 -7.73 -7.50
N PRO A 21 -10.75 -7.55 -8.53
CA PRO A 21 -10.48 -8.59 -9.52
C PRO A 21 -9.95 -9.87 -8.86
N THR A 22 -10.32 -11.00 -9.43
CA THR A 22 -9.76 -12.31 -9.07
C THR A 22 -8.30 -12.41 -9.51
N TYR A 23 -7.55 -13.35 -8.91
CA TYR A 23 -6.19 -13.65 -9.34
C TYR A 23 -6.09 -14.07 -10.81
N GLU A 24 -7.11 -14.75 -11.35
CA GLU A 24 -7.13 -15.12 -12.76
C GLU A 24 -7.29 -13.88 -13.66
N GLU A 25 -8.21 -12.96 -13.31
CA GLU A 25 -8.38 -11.71 -14.06
C GLU A 25 -7.12 -10.85 -14.02
N LEU A 26 -6.47 -10.76 -12.85
CA LEU A 26 -5.18 -10.08 -12.70
C LEU A 26 -4.09 -10.73 -13.54
N PHE A 27 -3.95 -12.05 -13.47
CA PHE A 27 -2.97 -12.80 -14.24
C PHE A 27 -3.11 -12.55 -15.75
N GLN A 28 -4.33 -12.70 -16.29
CA GLN A 28 -4.61 -12.45 -17.71
C GLN A 28 -4.32 -11.01 -18.10
N ALA A 29 -4.67 -10.04 -17.23
CA ALA A 29 -4.42 -8.63 -17.48
C ALA A 29 -2.93 -8.27 -17.44
N GLU A 30 -2.13 -8.92 -16.59
CA GLU A 30 -0.68 -8.67 -16.47
C GLU A 30 0.12 -9.20 -17.66
N VAL A 31 -0.27 -10.35 -18.19
CA VAL A 31 0.40 -10.99 -19.34
C VAL A 31 -0.17 -10.57 -20.69
N ASP A 32 -1.09 -9.60 -20.73
CA ASP A 32 -1.65 -9.08 -21.98
C ASP A 32 -0.52 -8.52 -22.88
N PRO A 33 -0.36 -9.00 -24.12
CA PRO A 33 0.68 -8.53 -25.04
C PRO A 33 0.56 -7.05 -25.41
N LYS A 34 -0.56 -6.38 -25.11
CA LYS A 34 -0.75 -4.94 -25.29
C LYS A 34 -0.10 -4.10 -24.20
N ASN A 35 0.33 -4.68 -23.09
CA ASN A 35 0.99 -3.94 -22.01
C ASN A 35 2.35 -3.40 -22.47
N GLU A 36 2.59 -2.13 -22.20
CA GLU A 36 3.81 -1.41 -22.57
C GLU A 36 4.56 -0.88 -21.34
N GLY A 37 5.86 -0.64 -21.50
CA GLY A 37 6.70 -0.09 -20.43
C GLY A 37 6.63 -0.89 -19.13
N PHE A 38 6.39 -0.20 -18.01
CA PHE A 38 6.35 -0.78 -16.66
C PHE A 38 5.02 -1.48 -16.33
N GLU A 39 4.06 -1.52 -17.24
CA GLU A 39 2.84 -2.33 -17.09
C GLU A 39 3.08 -3.80 -17.44
N LYS A 40 4.13 -4.08 -18.22
CA LYS A 40 4.39 -5.40 -18.78
C LYS A 40 4.79 -6.40 -17.70
N GLY A 41 3.97 -7.42 -17.54
CA GLY A 41 4.30 -8.65 -16.82
C GLY A 41 4.99 -9.67 -17.72
N ILE A 42 5.93 -10.44 -17.15
CA ILE A 42 6.57 -11.58 -17.81
C ILE A 42 6.31 -12.83 -16.97
N LEU A 43 5.71 -13.85 -17.59
CA LEU A 43 5.57 -15.16 -16.97
C LEU A 43 6.94 -15.83 -16.82
N THR A 44 7.32 -16.15 -15.60
CA THR A 44 8.57 -16.86 -15.29
C THR A 44 8.38 -18.38 -15.37
N ASN A 45 9.49 -19.13 -15.31
CA ASN A 45 9.47 -20.59 -15.24
C ASN A 45 8.85 -21.14 -13.94
N THR A 46 8.70 -20.32 -12.90
CA THR A 46 8.04 -20.71 -11.65
C THR A 46 6.51 -20.64 -11.74
N GLY A 47 5.97 -20.06 -12.81
CA GLY A 47 4.54 -19.76 -12.95
C GLY A 47 4.15 -18.39 -12.38
N ALA A 48 5.03 -17.71 -11.65
CA ALA A 48 4.80 -16.34 -11.18
C ALA A 48 5.04 -15.31 -12.30
N VAL A 49 4.31 -14.20 -12.26
CA VAL A 49 4.54 -13.02 -13.09
C VAL A 49 5.61 -12.14 -12.45
N ALA A 50 6.58 -11.68 -13.24
CA ALA A 50 7.58 -10.69 -12.85
C ALA A 50 7.32 -9.36 -13.56
N VAL A 51 7.54 -8.25 -12.85
CA VAL A 51 7.41 -6.88 -13.38
C VAL A 51 8.67 -6.08 -13.09
N ASP A 52 8.90 -5.04 -13.91
CA ASP A 52 9.97 -4.07 -13.70
C ASP A 52 9.38 -2.71 -13.27
N THR A 53 9.97 -2.11 -12.24
CA THR A 53 9.55 -0.82 -11.67
C THR A 53 10.47 0.34 -12.11
N GLY A 54 11.39 0.06 -13.03
CA GLY A 54 12.33 1.00 -13.60
C GLY A 54 13.35 1.47 -12.57
N VAL A 55 13.57 2.79 -12.53
CA VAL A 55 14.53 3.41 -11.61
C VAL A 55 14.07 3.35 -10.14
N PHE A 56 12.79 3.07 -9.89
CA PHE A 56 12.20 3.05 -8.56
C PHE A 56 12.21 1.64 -7.95
N THR A 57 13.41 1.14 -7.67
CA THR A 57 13.63 -0.19 -7.07
C THR A 57 13.52 -0.21 -5.53
N GLY A 58 13.08 0.90 -4.94
CA GLY A 58 12.95 1.11 -3.51
C GLY A 58 12.08 2.32 -3.19
N ARG A 59 11.89 2.57 -1.90
CA ARG A 59 11.14 3.73 -1.43
C ARG A 59 11.78 5.05 -1.84
N SER A 60 10.98 6.11 -1.91
CA SER A 60 11.40 7.50 -2.11
C SER A 60 11.13 8.37 -0.87
N PRO A 61 11.84 8.17 0.27
CA PRO A 61 11.59 8.92 1.50
C PRO A 61 11.68 10.44 1.33
N LYS A 62 12.50 10.91 0.38
CA LYS A 62 12.67 12.33 0.11
C LYS A 62 11.47 12.96 -0.60
N ASP A 63 10.63 12.15 -1.25
CA ASP A 63 9.43 12.58 -1.99
C ASP A 63 8.14 12.29 -1.20
N ARG A 64 8.27 11.96 0.09
CA ARG A 64 7.15 11.74 0.99
C ARG A 64 6.75 13.02 1.72
N TYR A 65 5.47 13.37 1.65
CA TYR A 65 4.92 14.59 2.25
C TYR A 65 3.58 14.34 2.96
N ILE A 66 3.26 15.18 3.93
CA ILE A 66 1.99 15.15 4.66
C ILE A 66 1.41 16.56 4.65
N VAL A 67 0.12 16.69 4.29
CA VAL A 67 -0.58 17.98 4.36
C VAL A 67 -0.58 18.45 5.79
N LYS A 68 -0.10 19.68 6.01
CA LYS A 68 -0.12 20.33 7.31
C LYS A 68 -1.40 21.17 7.43
N ASP A 69 -2.38 20.64 8.16
CA ASP A 69 -3.67 21.26 8.44
C ASP A 69 -4.09 21.02 9.90
N ALA A 70 -5.29 21.45 10.29
CA ALA A 70 -5.76 21.29 11.67
C ALA A 70 -5.85 19.82 12.14
N THR A 71 -6.00 18.85 11.23
CA THR A 71 -6.07 17.43 11.58
C THR A 71 -4.70 16.83 11.87
N SER A 72 -3.66 17.30 11.17
CA SER A 72 -2.31 16.75 11.26
C SER A 72 -1.36 17.56 12.12
N ASP A 73 -1.65 18.84 12.40
CA ASP A 73 -0.73 19.76 13.08
C ASP A 73 -0.33 19.28 14.48
N GLU A 74 -1.29 18.76 15.25
CA GLU A 74 -1.08 18.40 16.66
C GLU A 74 -0.28 17.11 16.87
N HIS A 75 -0.62 16.04 16.14
CA HIS A 75 -0.15 14.69 16.46
C HIS A 75 0.90 14.13 15.48
N ILE A 76 1.13 14.78 14.33
CA ILE A 76 2.24 14.39 13.46
C ILE A 76 3.56 14.88 14.07
N TRP A 77 4.56 14.01 14.09
CA TRP A 77 5.91 14.39 14.46
C TRP A 77 6.58 15.17 13.32
N TRP A 78 6.49 16.49 13.36
CA TRP A 78 7.11 17.39 12.39
C TRP A 78 8.60 17.64 12.72
N ASP A 79 9.49 16.82 12.15
CA ASP A 79 10.94 17.06 12.18
C ASP A 79 11.45 17.83 10.94
N GLY A 80 10.58 18.00 9.94
CA GLY A 80 10.90 18.65 8.66
C GLY A 80 11.78 17.80 7.73
N ASN A 81 12.12 16.56 8.12
CA ASN A 81 13.03 15.69 7.37
C ASN A 81 12.37 14.36 7.00
N ILE A 82 11.85 13.63 8.00
CA ILE A 82 11.10 12.38 7.81
C ILE A 82 9.65 12.69 7.43
N ASN A 83 8.98 13.55 8.21
CA ASN A 83 7.60 13.98 7.93
C ASN A 83 7.64 15.41 7.40
N LYS A 84 7.62 15.54 6.07
CA LYS A 84 7.74 16.83 5.39
C LYS A 84 6.37 17.47 5.21
N PRO A 85 6.12 18.68 5.75
CA PRO A 85 4.85 19.36 5.58
C PRO A 85 4.68 19.86 4.14
N VAL A 86 3.45 19.80 3.62
CA VAL A 86 3.03 20.51 2.40
C VAL A 86 1.74 21.29 2.65
N SER A 87 1.53 22.35 1.87
CA SER A 87 0.29 23.12 1.93
C SER A 87 -0.86 22.40 1.23
N THR A 88 -2.08 22.78 1.58
CA THR A 88 -3.31 22.31 0.90
C THR A 88 -3.31 22.65 -0.59
N ASP A 89 -2.71 23.78 -1.00
CA ASP A 89 -2.63 24.17 -2.41
C ASP A 89 -1.74 23.22 -3.23
N ILE A 90 -0.57 22.85 -2.69
CA ILE A 90 0.34 21.88 -3.33
C ILE A 90 -0.31 20.50 -3.39
N TRP A 91 -0.99 20.09 -2.32
CA TRP A 91 -1.79 18.87 -2.30
C TRP A 91 -2.86 18.85 -3.38
N ASN A 92 -3.67 19.90 -3.48
CA ASN A 92 -4.74 20.00 -4.46
C ASN A 92 -4.20 19.93 -5.89
N HIS A 93 -3.05 20.56 -6.14
CA HIS A 93 -2.36 20.47 -7.42
C HIS A 93 -1.95 19.02 -7.75
N CYS A 94 -1.22 18.37 -6.84
CA CYS A 94 -0.73 17.00 -7.07
C CYS A 94 -1.87 15.97 -7.15
N LYS A 95 -2.90 16.12 -6.31
CA LYS A 95 -4.13 15.31 -6.37
C LYS A 95 -4.84 15.49 -7.72
N GLY A 96 -4.91 16.72 -8.22
CA GLY A 96 -5.44 17.03 -9.55
C GLY A 96 -4.69 16.32 -10.68
N LEU A 97 -3.35 16.31 -10.64
CA LEU A 97 -2.52 15.57 -11.60
C LEU A 97 -2.80 14.06 -11.54
N THR A 98 -2.88 13.49 -10.34
CA THR A 98 -3.19 12.06 -10.16
C THR A 98 -4.59 11.71 -10.69
N ILE A 99 -5.61 12.52 -10.38
CA ILE A 99 -6.97 12.30 -10.88
C ILE A 99 -7.04 12.43 -12.40
N GLN A 100 -6.38 13.45 -12.97
CA GLN A 100 -6.30 13.63 -14.42
C GLN A 100 -5.69 12.40 -15.10
N GLN A 101 -4.62 11.86 -14.52
CA GLN A 101 -3.99 10.64 -15.01
C GLN A 101 -4.96 9.45 -14.97
N LEU A 102 -5.60 9.19 -13.83
CA LEU A 102 -6.57 8.10 -13.70
C LEU A 102 -7.77 8.25 -14.64
N ASN A 103 -8.24 9.48 -14.88
CA ASN A 103 -9.31 9.77 -15.82
C ASN A 103 -8.90 9.57 -17.29
N SER A 104 -7.61 9.59 -17.60
CA SER A 104 -7.09 9.31 -18.94
C SER A 104 -6.99 7.81 -19.24
N ALA A 105 -7.07 6.97 -18.21
CA ALA A 105 -6.99 5.52 -18.36
C ALA A 105 -8.26 4.96 -19.01
N LYS A 106 -8.11 3.90 -19.80
CA LYS A 106 -9.25 3.16 -20.36
C LYS A 106 -9.95 2.29 -19.32
N LYS A 107 -9.19 1.84 -18.33
CA LYS A 107 -9.59 0.90 -17.29
C LYS A 107 -8.96 1.29 -15.97
N LEU A 108 -9.73 1.17 -14.89
CA LEU A 108 -9.28 1.31 -13.51
C LEU A 108 -9.54 0.03 -12.76
N TYR A 109 -8.60 -0.33 -11.90
CA TYR A 109 -8.74 -1.37 -10.91
C TYR A 109 -9.01 -0.72 -9.56
N VAL A 110 -10.08 -1.16 -8.91
CA VAL A 110 -10.48 -0.73 -7.57
C VAL A 110 -10.41 -1.94 -6.65
N VAL A 111 -9.55 -1.88 -5.63
CA VAL A 111 -9.40 -2.95 -4.65
C VAL A 111 -9.82 -2.44 -3.28
N ASP A 112 -10.92 -2.97 -2.76
CA ASP A 112 -11.31 -2.81 -1.36
C ASP A 112 -10.64 -3.91 -0.52
N ALA A 113 -9.93 -3.50 0.54
CA ALA A 113 -9.21 -4.41 1.43
C ALA A 113 -9.20 -3.89 2.88
N TYR A 114 -8.65 -4.69 3.78
CA TYR A 114 -8.41 -4.28 5.17
C TYR A 114 -6.92 -4.19 5.49
N CYS A 115 -6.56 -3.21 6.30
CA CYS A 115 -5.27 -3.13 6.98
C CYS A 115 -5.50 -3.37 8.49
N GLY A 116 -5.03 -4.50 9.00
CA GLY A 116 -5.35 -5.01 10.36
C GLY A 116 -6.32 -6.20 10.35
N THR A 117 -5.97 -7.26 11.07
CA THR A 117 -6.83 -8.45 11.21
C THR A 117 -7.98 -8.27 12.19
N ASN A 118 -7.85 -7.38 13.17
CA ASN A 118 -8.85 -7.20 14.22
C ASN A 118 -9.95 -6.23 13.76
N GLU A 119 -11.22 -6.64 13.80
CA GLU A 119 -12.33 -5.87 13.19
C GLU A 119 -12.57 -4.50 13.83
N ASP A 120 -12.27 -4.36 15.11
CA ASP A 120 -12.46 -3.14 15.92
C ASP A 120 -11.40 -2.05 15.66
N THR A 121 -10.30 -2.43 15.02
CA THR A 121 -9.12 -1.59 14.80
C THR A 121 -8.67 -1.57 13.35
N ARG A 122 -9.13 -2.49 12.50
CA ARG A 122 -8.79 -2.53 11.08
C ARG A 122 -9.27 -1.29 10.35
N MET A 123 -8.46 -0.87 9.39
CA MET A 123 -8.78 0.21 8.47
C MET A 123 -9.33 -0.37 7.18
N LYS A 124 -10.51 0.08 6.74
CA LYS A 124 -11.00 -0.17 5.38
C LYS A 124 -10.22 0.69 4.41
N ILE A 125 -9.52 0.06 3.49
CA ILE A 125 -8.77 0.77 2.46
C ILE A 125 -9.39 0.54 1.09
N ARG A 126 -9.37 1.58 0.26
CA ARG A 126 -9.68 1.47 -1.17
C ARG A 126 -8.48 1.91 -1.97
N VAL A 127 -7.99 1.04 -2.86
CA VAL A 127 -6.91 1.36 -3.79
C VAL A 127 -7.50 1.55 -5.18
N ILE A 128 -7.13 2.64 -5.85
CA ILE A 128 -7.52 2.95 -7.22
C ILE A 128 -6.24 3.11 -8.05
N CYS A 129 -6.11 2.31 -9.10
CA CYS A 129 -4.95 2.32 -9.99
C CYS A 129 -5.35 1.95 -11.42
N GLU A 130 -4.52 2.28 -12.39
CA GLU A 130 -4.77 1.93 -13.81
C GLU A 130 -3.98 0.70 -14.29
N VAL A 131 -3.12 0.13 -13.44
CA VAL A 131 -2.19 -0.96 -13.81
C VAL A 131 -2.54 -2.23 -13.04
N ALA A 132 -2.71 -3.34 -13.76
CA ALA A 132 -3.17 -4.61 -13.19
C ALA A 132 -2.24 -5.12 -12.07
N TRP A 133 -0.93 -5.13 -12.30
CA TRP A 133 0.02 -5.63 -11.30
C TRP A 133 0.02 -4.81 -10.01
N GLN A 134 -0.33 -3.52 -10.07
CA GLN A 134 -0.45 -2.69 -8.86
C GLN A 134 -1.67 -3.10 -8.04
N ALA A 135 -2.79 -3.43 -8.70
CA ALA A 135 -3.97 -4.02 -8.05
C ALA A 135 -3.65 -5.41 -7.47
N HIS A 136 -2.87 -6.22 -8.18
CA HIS A 136 -2.41 -7.52 -7.68
C HIS A 136 -1.51 -7.36 -6.45
N PHE A 137 -0.58 -6.41 -6.46
CA PHE A 137 0.28 -6.12 -5.32
C PHE A 137 -0.55 -5.86 -4.05
N VAL A 138 -1.55 -5.00 -4.12
CA VAL A 138 -2.39 -4.69 -2.94
C VAL A 138 -3.33 -5.84 -2.57
N THR A 139 -3.74 -6.66 -3.54
CA THR A 139 -4.52 -7.89 -3.31
C THR A 139 -3.70 -8.95 -2.56
N ASN A 140 -2.38 -8.97 -2.75
CA ASN A 140 -1.45 -9.80 -1.99
C ASN A 140 -1.15 -9.21 -0.61
N MET A 141 -0.85 -7.92 -0.53
CA MET A 141 -0.33 -7.34 0.70
C MET A 141 -1.39 -7.06 1.76
N PHE A 142 -2.62 -6.73 1.38
CA PHE A 142 -3.67 -6.41 2.34
C PHE A 142 -4.64 -7.57 2.55
N ILE A 143 -5.38 -7.52 3.66
CA ILE A 143 -6.31 -8.58 4.03
C ILE A 143 -7.52 -8.51 3.10
N ARG A 144 -7.73 -9.59 2.36
CA ARG A 144 -8.82 -9.71 1.38
C ARG A 144 -10.15 -9.90 2.12
N PRO A 145 -11.15 -9.02 1.93
CA PRO A 145 -12.46 -9.21 2.51
C PRO A 145 -13.15 -10.41 1.86
N SER A 146 -13.96 -11.12 2.64
CA SER A 146 -14.87 -12.14 2.11
C SER A 146 -15.94 -11.52 1.18
N HIS A 147 -16.63 -12.34 0.39
CA HIS A 147 -17.76 -11.89 -0.44
C HIS A 147 -18.84 -11.17 0.38
N PHE A 148 -19.11 -11.65 1.61
CA PHE A 148 -20.06 -11.00 2.52
C PHE A 148 -19.55 -9.64 2.98
N GLU A 149 -18.28 -9.54 3.38
CA GLU A 149 -17.67 -8.28 3.78
C GLU A 149 -17.60 -7.28 2.62
N LEU A 150 -17.27 -7.69 1.40
CA LEU A 150 -17.28 -6.82 0.22
C LEU A 150 -18.69 -6.25 -0.06
N ALA A 151 -19.72 -7.10 0.05
CA ALA A 151 -21.11 -6.67 -0.11
C ALA A 151 -21.54 -5.66 0.96
N ASN A 152 -20.90 -5.68 2.13
CA ASN A 152 -21.19 -4.84 3.29
C ASN A 152 -20.04 -3.89 3.66
N PHE A 153 -19.11 -3.62 2.73
CA PHE A 153 -17.87 -2.90 3.03
C PHE A 153 -18.14 -1.46 3.49
N GLY A 154 -19.20 -0.85 2.93
CA GLY A 154 -19.54 0.54 3.16
C GLY A 154 -18.47 1.48 2.61
N GLU A 155 -18.27 2.61 3.31
CA GLU A 155 -17.29 3.63 2.93
C GLU A 155 -15.87 3.24 3.41
N PRO A 156 -14.83 3.42 2.58
CA PRO A 156 -13.45 3.21 3.03
C PRO A 156 -13.05 4.26 4.08
N ASP A 157 -12.23 3.85 5.03
CA ASP A 157 -11.62 4.75 6.01
C ASP A 157 -10.46 5.53 5.40
N PHE A 158 -9.77 4.96 4.42
CA PHE A 158 -8.67 5.61 3.71
C PHE A 158 -8.64 5.18 2.24
N VAL A 159 -8.23 6.09 1.36
CA VAL A 159 -8.21 5.83 -0.09
C VAL A 159 -6.81 6.09 -0.66
N ILE A 160 -6.34 5.21 -1.53
CA ILE A 160 -5.05 5.35 -2.22
C ILE A 160 -5.32 5.57 -3.70
N PHE A 161 -4.86 6.69 -4.24
CA PHE A 161 -4.79 6.92 -5.68
C PHE A 161 -3.37 6.66 -6.16
N ASN A 162 -3.19 5.55 -6.89
CA ASN A 162 -1.92 5.26 -7.53
C ASN A 162 -1.97 5.68 -8.99
N GLY A 163 -1.47 6.89 -9.26
CA GLY A 163 -1.22 7.40 -10.59
C GLY A 163 0.28 7.43 -10.88
N SER A 164 0.96 6.29 -10.80
CA SER A 164 2.41 6.18 -11.02
C SER A 164 2.91 6.78 -12.34
N LYS A 165 2.03 6.91 -13.34
CA LYS A 165 2.30 7.58 -14.62
C LYS A 165 2.29 9.11 -14.55
N ALA A 166 1.63 9.71 -13.55
CA ALA A 166 1.61 11.14 -13.35
C ALA A 166 2.94 11.62 -12.77
N THR A 167 3.44 12.77 -13.21
CA THR A 167 4.55 13.47 -12.57
C THR A 167 4.17 14.93 -12.32
N ASN A 168 4.83 15.58 -11.37
CA ASN A 168 4.62 16.99 -11.07
C ASN A 168 5.67 17.85 -11.80
N PRO A 169 5.33 18.55 -12.90
CA PRO A 169 6.30 19.40 -13.61
C PRO A 169 6.66 20.69 -12.85
N GLN A 170 5.87 21.09 -11.85
CA GLN A 170 6.03 22.35 -11.10
C GLN A 170 6.74 22.14 -9.75
N TRP A 171 7.39 20.98 -9.57
CA TRP A 171 7.96 20.58 -8.30
C TRP A 171 9.02 21.56 -7.76
N LYS A 172 9.80 22.19 -8.65
CA LYS A 172 10.84 23.14 -8.27
C LYS A 172 10.24 24.43 -7.71
N GLU A 173 9.24 24.95 -8.39
CA GLU A 173 8.51 26.17 -8.00
C GLU A 173 7.74 25.97 -6.70
N GLN A 174 7.28 24.74 -6.44
CA GLN A 174 6.58 24.33 -5.22
C GLN A 174 7.53 23.96 -4.07
N GLY A 175 8.84 23.95 -4.30
CA GLY A 175 9.84 23.59 -3.28
C GLY A 175 9.84 22.11 -2.88
N LEU A 176 9.35 21.23 -3.74
CA LEU A 176 9.42 19.78 -3.56
C LEU A 176 10.81 19.25 -3.96
N ASN A 177 11.09 18.01 -3.59
CA ASN A 177 12.38 17.34 -3.84
C ASN A 177 12.56 16.92 -5.31
N SER A 178 11.50 16.44 -5.96
CA SER A 178 11.52 15.99 -7.37
C SER A 178 10.11 16.00 -7.97
N GLU A 179 9.99 15.56 -9.22
CA GLU A 179 8.69 15.39 -9.90
C GLU A 179 7.85 14.22 -9.35
N VAL A 180 8.47 13.35 -8.53
CA VAL A 180 7.83 12.24 -7.82
C VAL A 180 7.17 12.77 -6.55
N PHE A 181 6.04 12.18 -6.19
CA PHE A 181 5.38 12.52 -4.94
C PHE A 181 4.63 11.33 -4.33
N VAL A 182 4.77 11.19 -3.01
CA VAL A 182 3.97 10.29 -2.18
C VAL A 182 3.38 11.14 -1.06
N MET A 183 2.15 11.61 -1.23
CA MET A 183 1.54 12.58 -0.32
C MET A 183 0.38 11.97 0.46
N PHE A 184 0.20 12.43 1.70
CA PHE A 184 -0.88 12.02 2.59
C PHE A 184 -1.69 13.25 3.05
N ASN A 185 -3.01 13.14 3.02
CA ASN A 185 -3.92 14.12 3.61
C ASN A 185 -4.83 13.40 4.62
N LEU A 186 -4.66 13.70 5.90
CA LEU A 186 -5.40 13.06 6.99
C LEU A 186 -6.84 13.61 7.14
N THR A 187 -7.09 14.84 6.70
CA THR A 187 -8.45 15.42 6.67
C THR A 187 -9.30 14.74 5.60
N GLU A 188 -8.77 14.59 4.39
CA GLU A 188 -9.44 13.91 3.30
C GLU A 188 -9.36 12.38 3.40
N LYS A 189 -8.43 11.86 4.21
CA LYS A 189 -8.08 10.44 4.34
C LYS A 189 -7.67 9.80 3.01
N ILE A 190 -6.78 10.49 2.30
CA ILE A 190 -6.29 10.08 0.98
C ILE A 190 -4.76 10.04 0.96
N GLN A 191 -4.22 9.02 0.30
CA GLN A 191 -2.84 8.95 -0.17
C GLN A 191 -2.83 9.09 -1.70
N ILE A 192 -1.91 9.89 -2.23
CA ILE A 192 -1.64 9.97 -3.67
C ILE A 192 -0.20 9.55 -3.96
N ILE A 193 -0.01 8.79 -5.03
CA ILE A 193 1.28 8.32 -5.51
C ILE A 193 1.43 8.76 -6.97
N GLY A 194 2.52 9.46 -7.28
CA GLY A 194 2.87 9.90 -8.63
C GLY A 194 4.36 9.71 -8.92
N GLY A 195 4.69 9.30 -10.14
CA GLY A 195 6.03 9.17 -10.70
C GLY A 195 6.75 7.88 -10.32
N THR A 196 6.53 7.37 -9.11
CA THR A 196 7.12 6.11 -8.64
C THR A 196 6.25 4.90 -8.94
N TRP A 197 6.89 3.84 -9.43
CA TRP A 197 6.28 2.53 -9.67
C TRP A 197 6.60 1.53 -8.57
N TYR A 198 7.26 1.95 -7.48
CA TYR A 198 7.63 1.04 -6.41
C TYR A 198 6.40 0.60 -5.60
N GLY A 199 6.01 -0.67 -5.70
CA GLY A 199 4.81 -1.21 -5.02
C GLY A 199 4.81 -0.98 -3.50
N GLY A 200 5.98 -0.98 -2.87
CA GLY A 200 6.12 -0.75 -1.43
C GLY A 200 5.58 0.60 -0.94
N GLU A 201 5.38 1.60 -1.80
CA GLU A 201 4.74 2.87 -1.41
C GLU A 201 3.24 2.71 -1.07
N MET A 202 2.54 1.76 -1.70
CA MET A 202 1.14 1.45 -1.37
C MET A 202 1.04 0.77 0.01
N LYS A 203 1.94 -0.19 0.29
CA LYS A 203 2.03 -0.88 1.59
C LYS A 203 2.43 0.08 2.72
N LYS A 204 3.60 0.71 2.59
CA LYS A 204 4.19 1.53 3.66
C LYS A 204 3.44 2.83 3.92
N GLY A 205 2.63 3.29 2.97
CA GLY A 205 1.71 4.39 3.20
C GLY A 205 0.64 4.05 4.23
N MET A 206 -0.02 2.91 4.11
CA MET A 206 -1.01 2.47 5.09
C MET A 206 -0.38 2.10 6.43
N PHE A 207 0.82 1.50 6.41
CA PHE A 207 1.56 1.27 7.64
C PHE A 207 1.84 2.57 8.40
N ALA A 208 2.17 3.65 7.69
CA ALA A 208 2.33 4.95 8.32
C ALA A 208 1.04 5.48 8.95
N MET A 209 -0.12 5.20 8.34
CA MET A 209 -1.41 5.56 8.92
C MET A 209 -1.71 4.73 10.17
N GLN A 210 -1.37 3.43 10.19
CA GLN A 210 -1.48 2.63 11.41
C GLN A 210 -0.56 3.12 12.52
N ASN A 211 0.68 3.52 12.19
CA ASN A 211 1.60 4.14 13.14
C ASN A 211 1.09 5.49 13.69
N TYR A 212 0.17 6.15 13.00
CA TYR A 212 -0.49 7.36 13.49
C TYR A 212 -1.70 7.02 14.38
N TYR A 213 -2.65 6.23 13.87
CA TYR A 213 -3.93 6.01 14.54
C TYR A 213 -3.86 5.03 15.72
N MET A 214 -3.02 3.99 15.66
CA MET A 214 -3.00 2.95 16.68
C MET A 214 -2.44 3.46 18.01
N PRO A 215 -1.29 4.18 18.05
CA PRO A 215 -0.78 4.71 19.31
C PRO A 215 -1.71 5.72 19.99
N LEU A 216 -2.49 6.51 19.21
CA LEU A 216 -3.51 7.41 19.74
C LEU A 216 -4.67 6.67 20.43
N ARG A 217 -4.84 5.37 20.15
CA ARG A 217 -5.79 4.46 20.80
C ARG A 217 -5.15 3.60 21.89
N GLY A 218 -3.88 3.83 22.24
CA GLY A 218 -3.15 3.02 23.22
C GLY A 218 -2.67 1.66 22.69
N ILE A 219 -2.68 1.44 21.38
CA ILE A 219 -2.28 0.19 20.73
C ILE A 219 -0.88 0.39 20.13
N ALA A 220 0.05 -0.52 20.40
CA ALA A 220 1.37 -0.43 19.78
C ALA A 220 1.25 -0.72 18.27
N SER A 221 1.96 0.05 17.45
CA SER A 221 2.13 -0.22 16.02
C SER A 221 3.62 -0.44 15.76
N MET A 222 3.96 -1.60 15.21
CA MET A 222 5.30 -2.17 15.28
C MET A 222 5.80 -2.56 13.89
N HIS A 223 7.03 -2.18 13.60
CA HIS A 223 7.77 -2.66 12.42
C HIS A 223 8.61 -3.87 12.84
N CYS A 224 7.98 -5.03 12.86
CA CYS A 224 8.55 -6.29 13.32
C CYS A 224 8.01 -7.47 12.50
N SER A 225 8.69 -8.60 12.51
CA SER A 225 8.04 -9.88 12.20
C SER A 225 7.52 -10.51 13.49
N ALA A 226 6.57 -11.44 13.39
CA ALA A 226 6.05 -12.16 14.54
C ALA A 226 5.70 -13.62 14.19
N ASN A 227 5.93 -14.53 15.14
CA ASN A 227 5.53 -15.93 15.03
C ASN A 227 5.12 -16.51 16.40
N VAL A 228 4.42 -17.64 16.38
CA VAL A 228 3.92 -18.31 17.58
C VAL A 228 4.39 -19.76 17.65
N GLY A 229 4.80 -20.19 18.84
CA GLY A 229 5.19 -21.57 19.11
C GLY A 229 3.97 -22.47 19.32
N LYS A 230 4.21 -23.79 19.41
CA LYS A 230 3.12 -24.77 19.62
C LYS A 230 2.39 -24.58 20.95
N ASP A 231 3.05 -23.99 21.94
CA ASP A 231 2.50 -23.73 23.27
C ASP A 231 1.82 -22.34 23.37
N GLY A 232 1.71 -21.61 22.25
CA GLY A 232 1.10 -20.28 22.20
C GLY A 232 2.04 -19.14 22.58
N ASP A 233 3.33 -19.39 22.80
CA ASP A 233 4.34 -18.37 23.08
C ASP A 233 4.59 -17.52 21.83
N VAL A 234 4.31 -16.22 21.91
CA VAL A 234 4.52 -15.28 20.79
C VAL A 234 5.90 -14.64 20.89
N ALA A 235 6.59 -14.54 19.76
CA ALA A 235 7.85 -13.79 19.64
C ALA A 235 7.70 -12.68 18.59
N VAL A 236 8.30 -11.51 18.87
CA VAL A 236 8.38 -10.37 17.96
C VAL A 236 9.83 -10.02 17.68
N PHE A 237 10.15 -9.73 16.42
CA PHE A 237 11.51 -9.46 15.96
C PHE A 237 11.57 -8.07 15.31
N PHE A 238 12.08 -7.08 16.05
CA PHE A 238 12.28 -5.74 15.51
C PHE A 238 13.53 -5.68 14.63
N GLY A 239 13.46 -4.91 13.54
CA GLY A 239 14.58 -4.78 12.62
C GLY A 239 14.27 -3.93 11.40
N LEU A 240 15.31 -3.34 10.82
CA LEU A 240 15.18 -2.64 9.54
C LEU A 240 15.07 -3.65 8.38
N SER A 241 14.74 -3.16 7.20
CA SER A 241 14.66 -4.02 6.01
C SER A 241 16.04 -4.65 5.73
N GLY A 242 16.09 -5.98 5.61
CA GLY A 242 17.33 -6.72 5.36
C GLY A 242 18.12 -7.13 6.61
N THR A 243 17.62 -6.90 7.83
CA THR A 243 18.31 -7.31 9.07
C THR A 243 17.86 -8.68 9.60
N GLY A 244 17.28 -9.53 8.75
CA GLY A 244 16.90 -10.91 9.10
C GLY A 244 15.52 -11.12 9.72
N LYS A 245 14.64 -10.09 9.79
CA LYS A 245 13.28 -10.23 10.35
C LYS A 245 12.51 -11.40 9.73
N THR A 246 12.40 -11.40 8.39
CA THR A 246 11.64 -12.38 7.61
C THR A 246 12.26 -13.78 7.75
N THR A 247 13.58 -13.87 7.60
CA THR A 247 14.33 -15.14 7.71
C THR A 247 14.19 -15.76 9.10
N LEU A 248 14.27 -14.97 10.17
CA LEU A 248 14.14 -15.48 11.54
C LEU A 248 12.69 -15.80 11.92
N SER A 249 11.70 -15.13 11.32
CA SER A 249 10.29 -15.43 11.58
C SER A 249 9.80 -16.70 10.89
N ALA A 250 10.39 -17.06 9.74
CA ALA A 250 10.10 -18.27 8.98
C ALA A 250 10.83 -19.51 9.57
N ASP A 251 10.68 -19.72 10.88
CA ASP A 251 11.18 -20.93 11.54
C ASP A 251 10.18 -22.08 11.33
N PRO A 252 10.58 -23.23 10.73
CA PRO A 252 9.69 -24.37 10.48
C PRO A 252 9.09 -24.99 11.75
N LYS A 253 9.57 -24.61 12.94
CA LYS A 253 9.03 -25.05 14.23
C LYS A 253 7.97 -24.11 14.80
N ARG A 254 7.69 -22.99 14.13
CA ARG A 254 6.79 -21.92 14.58
C ARG A 254 5.80 -21.58 13.48
N TYR A 255 4.66 -21.02 13.86
CA TYR A 255 3.64 -20.56 12.92
C TYR A 255 3.80 -19.06 12.69
N LEU A 256 3.98 -18.65 11.42
CA LEU A 256 4.13 -17.24 11.06
C LEU A 256 2.84 -16.47 11.32
N ILE A 257 2.93 -15.35 12.03
CA ILE A 257 1.83 -14.38 12.19
C ILE A 257 1.91 -13.33 11.06
N GLY A 258 3.11 -12.80 10.80
CA GLY A 258 3.40 -11.88 9.71
C GLY A 258 4.89 -11.50 9.67
N ASP A 259 5.36 -10.92 8.57
CA ASP A 259 6.79 -10.69 8.32
C ASP A 259 7.28 -9.27 8.60
N ASP A 260 6.40 -8.27 8.75
CA ASP A 260 6.85 -6.88 8.74
C ASP A 260 6.04 -5.86 9.58
N GLU A 261 4.71 -5.98 9.66
CA GLU A 261 3.85 -4.94 10.25
C GLU A 261 2.79 -5.50 11.21
N HIS A 262 2.88 -5.16 12.50
CA HIS A 262 1.98 -5.69 13.53
C HIS A 262 1.45 -4.63 14.47
N GLY A 263 0.24 -4.88 14.98
CA GLY A 263 -0.31 -4.22 16.15
C GLY A 263 -0.15 -5.06 17.42
N TRP A 264 -0.20 -4.41 18.58
CA TRP A 264 -0.34 -5.09 19.88
C TRP A 264 -1.39 -4.38 20.73
N ASP A 265 -2.53 -5.05 20.92
CA ASP A 265 -3.66 -4.60 21.75
C ASP A 265 -3.82 -5.45 23.02
N ASP A 266 -4.93 -5.27 23.73
CA ASP A 266 -5.24 -6.01 24.96
C ASP A 266 -5.38 -7.54 24.75
N ASN A 267 -5.62 -7.98 23.51
CA ASN A 267 -5.78 -9.40 23.16
C ASN A 267 -4.48 -10.04 22.64
N GLY A 268 -3.52 -9.23 22.19
CA GLY A 268 -2.19 -9.71 21.80
C GLY A 268 -1.67 -9.07 20.51
N VAL A 269 -0.73 -9.78 19.87
CA VAL A 269 -0.08 -9.35 18.63
C VAL A 269 -0.94 -9.76 17.43
N PHE A 270 -1.16 -8.84 16.50
CA PHE A 270 -1.97 -9.06 15.31
C PHE A 270 -1.33 -8.45 14.06
N ASN A 271 -1.56 -9.04 12.89
CA ASN A 271 -0.94 -8.61 11.64
C ASN A 271 -1.73 -7.46 11.00
N TYR A 272 -1.04 -6.50 10.38
CA TYR A 272 -1.69 -5.50 9.53
C TYR A 272 -1.94 -5.99 8.10
N GLU A 273 -1.28 -7.07 7.70
CA GLU A 273 -1.15 -7.49 6.31
C GLU A 273 -1.85 -8.83 6.02
N GLY A 274 -2.11 -9.08 4.73
CA GLY A 274 -2.67 -10.32 4.19
C GLY A 274 -1.66 -11.17 3.40
N GLY A 275 -0.39 -10.74 3.35
CA GLY A 275 0.68 -11.41 2.62
C GLY A 275 2.07 -10.91 3.05
N CYS A 276 3.11 -11.35 2.36
CA CYS A 276 4.51 -11.04 2.67
C CYS A 276 5.19 -10.35 1.49
N TYR A 277 6.07 -9.38 1.75
CA TYR A 277 6.86 -8.69 0.72
C TYR A 277 8.35 -8.97 0.87
N ALA A 278 8.71 -10.24 0.62
CA ALA A 278 10.04 -10.77 0.85
C ALA A 278 11.09 -10.24 -0.13
N LYS A 279 12.33 -10.12 0.34
CA LYS A 279 13.51 -9.91 -0.51
C LYS A 279 13.92 -11.25 -1.12
N VAL A 280 14.21 -11.25 -2.42
CA VAL A 280 14.55 -12.47 -3.17
C VAL A 280 15.96 -12.45 -3.77
N ILE A 281 16.79 -11.46 -3.39
CA ILE A 281 18.20 -11.46 -3.76
C ILE A 281 18.90 -12.63 -3.06
N ASP A 282 19.66 -13.41 -3.81
CA ASP A 282 20.36 -14.63 -3.36
C ASP A 282 19.45 -15.71 -2.75
N LEU A 283 18.14 -15.67 -3.03
CA LEU A 283 17.17 -16.68 -2.58
C LEU A 283 17.54 -18.06 -3.16
N SER A 284 17.59 -19.07 -2.30
CA SER A 284 17.75 -20.46 -2.73
C SER A 284 16.70 -21.36 -2.10
N LYS A 285 16.28 -22.37 -2.84
CA LYS A 285 15.30 -23.34 -2.35
C LYS A 285 15.84 -24.12 -1.14
N GLU A 286 17.16 -24.28 -1.06
CA GLU A 286 17.83 -24.97 0.04
C GLU A 286 17.81 -24.17 1.35
N ASN A 287 18.00 -22.85 1.28
CA ASN A 287 18.11 -21.99 2.46
C ASN A 287 16.75 -21.45 2.91
N GLU A 288 15.85 -21.14 1.96
CA GLU A 288 14.53 -20.59 2.19
C GLU A 288 13.46 -21.44 1.45
N PRO A 289 13.11 -22.63 1.98
CA PRO A 289 12.23 -23.57 1.28
C PRO A 289 10.73 -23.21 1.30
N ASP A 290 10.31 -22.30 2.18
CA ASP A 290 8.92 -21.83 2.37
C ASP A 290 8.46 -20.78 1.33
#